data_AF-A2D7S2-F1
#
_entry.id   AF-A2D7S2-F1
#
_cell.length_a   1.000
_cell.length_b   1.000
_cell.length_c   1.000
_cell.angle_alpha   90.00
_cell.angle_beta   90.00
_cell.angle_gamma   90.00
#
_symmetry.space_group_name_H-M   'P 1'
#
loop_
_entity.id
_entity.type
_entity.pdbx_description
1 polymer ?
#
loop_
_entity_poly.entity_id
_entity_poly.type
_entity_poly.pdbx_seq_one_letter_code
_entity_poly.pdbx_strand_id
1 'polypeptide(L)'
;MSFEYLKKYDDYHAALENVFQIKTAESYVEVFNMITNVIISKYKMPISKVISQIFTAINYNYRSFNLYIKLINQILLKYSITSKPSKDLLEEAEFIHLQFILNDNNVYQITYDENKLFFPKREEIHDIFIDDDIDKFKNYIIHTPVDEIQLVIHGFDLDAQQASAYFGSVNIFLIFFIQITRKKYYKLH
;
A
#
# COMPACT_ATOMS: atom_id res chain seq x y z
N MET A 1 -29.92 12.06 17.08
CA MET A 1 -29.42 12.32 15.70
C MET A 1 -27.98 11.84 15.61
N SER A 2 -27.72 10.64 15.06
CA SER A 2 -26.34 10.17 14.79
C SER A 2 -26.29 8.99 13.82
N PHE A 3 -27.28 8.10 13.80
CA PHE A 3 -27.26 6.91 12.93
C PHE A 3 -27.71 7.14 11.47
N GLU A 4 -28.63 8.07 11.22
CA GLU A 4 -29.09 8.35 9.84
C GLU A 4 -28.03 9.08 9.00
N TYR A 5 -27.18 9.90 9.62
CA TYR A 5 -26.07 10.55 8.94
C TYR A 5 -24.97 9.57 8.54
N LEU A 6 -24.67 8.57 9.38
CA LEU A 6 -23.69 7.53 9.05
C LEU A 6 -24.15 6.71 7.83
N LYS A 7 -25.43 6.28 7.81
CA LYS A 7 -26.00 5.55 6.66
C LYS A 7 -25.90 6.29 5.32
N LYS A 8 -25.89 7.63 5.33
CA LYS A 8 -25.78 8.44 4.12
C LYS A 8 -24.42 8.30 3.42
N TYR A 9 -23.38 7.84 4.12
CA TYR A 9 -22.02 7.70 3.59
C TYR A 9 -21.56 6.25 3.51
N ASP A 10 -22.45 5.26 3.72
CA ASP A 10 -22.09 3.84 3.69
C ASP A 10 -21.42 3.45 2.37
N ASP A 11 -21.94 3.91 1.23
CA ASP A 11 -21.35 3.61 -0.08
C ASP A 11 -20.04 4.36 -0.33
N TYR A 12 -19.87 5.54 0.25
CA TYR A 12 -18.59 6.25 0.24
C TYR A 12 -17.53 5.50 1.04
N HIS A 13 -17.86 5.05 2.25
CA HIS A 13 -16.95 4.26 3.09
C HIS A 13 -16.60 2.93 2.45
N ALA A 14 -17.60 2.22 1.90
CA ALA A 14 -17.37 1.00 1.15
C ALA A 14 -16.47 1.23 -0.07
N ALA A 15 -16.69 2.31 -0.84
CA ALA A 15 -15.84 2.64 -1.97
C ALA A 15 -14.39 2.89 -1.53
N LEU A 16 -14.17 3.65 -0.45
CA LEU A 16 -12.83 3.87 0.09
C LEU A 16 -12.19 2.58 0.58
N GLU A 17 -12.90 1.74 1.32
CA GLU A 17 -12.37 0.45 1.80
C GLU A 17 -11.87 -0.41 0.63
N ASN A 18 -12.61 -0.44 -0.48
CA ASN A 18 -12.20 -1.13 -1.70
C ASN A 18 -10.95 -0.51 -2.34
N VAL A 19 -10.73 0.81 -2.23
CA VAL A 19 -9.46 1.44 -2.63
C VAL A 19 -8.31 0.92 -1.77
N PHE A 20 -8.47 0.79 -0.45
CA PHE A 20 -7.39 0.28 0.41
C PHE A 20 -7.13 -1.22 0.24
N GLN A 21 -8.10 -1.97 -0.29
CA GLN A 21 -8.04 -3.43 -0.40
C GLN A 21 -7.99 -3.96 -1.84
N ILE A 22 -7.39 -3.22 -2.79
CA ILE A 22 -7.17 -3.75 -4.14
C ILE A 22 -6.30 -5.01 -4.05
N LYS A 23 -6.74 -6.12 -4.66
CA LYS A 23 -6.04 -7.43 -4.58
C LYS A 23 -5.58 -7.95 -5.94
N THR A 24 -6.37 -7.71 -6.99
CA THR A 24 -6.13 -8.30 -8.31
C THR A 24 -6.40 -7.31 -9.44
N ALA A 25 -5.88 -7.62 -10.63
CA ALA A 25 -6.19 -6.88 -11.85
C ALA A 25 -7.68 -6.90 -12.23
N GLU A 26 -8.45 -7.86 -11.74
CA GLU A 26 -9.91 -7.92 -11.94
C GLU A 26 -10.63 -6.94 -10.99
N SER A 27 -10.22 -6.87 -9.73
CA SER A 27 -10.75 -5.90 -8.75
C SER A 27 -10.50 -4.44 -9.17
N TYR A 28 -9.50 -4.20 -10.00
CA TYR A 28 -9.11 -2.89 -10.50
C TYR A 28 -10.24 -2.14 -11.21
N VAL A 29 -10.96 -2.80 -12.12
CA VAL A 29 -12.01 -2.15 -12.95
C VAL A 29 -13.18 -1.74 -12.08
N GLU A 30 -13.55 -2.60 -11.13
CA GLU A 30 -14.61 -2.33 -10.17
C GLU A 30 -14.24 -1.15 -9.26
N VAL A 31 -13.02 -1.15 -8.71
CA VAL A 31 -12.52 -0.07 -7.84
C VAL A 31 -12.44 1.25 -8.62
N PHE A 32 -11.98 1.24 -9.86
CA PHE A 32 -11.99 2.43 -10.72
C PHE A 32 -13.40 2.98 -10.90
N ASN A 33 -14.38 2.10 -11.20
CA ASN A 33 -15.77 2.51 -11.35
C ASN A 33 -16.35 3.09 -10.05
N MET A 34 -16.04 2.49 -8.90
CA MET A 34 -16.45 3.01 -7.59
C MET A 34 -15.86 4.41 -7.34
N ILE A 35 -14.58 4.62 -7.62
CA ILE A 35 -13.94 5.94 -7.50
C ILE A 35 -14.66 6.95 -8.41
N THR A 36 -14.87 6.62 -9.68
CA THR A 36 -15.41 7.59 -10.63
C THR A 36 -16.89 7.90 -10.36
N ASN A 37 -17.68 6.90 -10.01
CA ASN A 37 -19.14 7.05 -9.89
C ASN A 37 -19.56 7.51 -8.48
N VAL A 38 -18.91 6.97 -7.45
CA VAL A 38 -19.25 7.28 -6.06
C VAL A 38 -18.41 8.46 -5.57
N ILE A 39 -17.09 8.29 -5.45
CA ILE A 39 -16.23 9.27 -4.78
C ILE A 39 -16.18 10.61 -5.54
N ILE A 40 -15.94 10.56 -6.85
CA ILE A 40 -15.85 11.77 -7.68
C ILE A 40 -17.24 12.25 -8.09
N SER A 41 -18.08 11.41 -8.70
CA SER A 41 -19.32 11.91 -9.31
C SER A 41 -20.43 12.17 -8.30
N LYS A 42 -20.67 11.27 -7.33
CA LYS A 42 -21.73 11.43 -6.32
C LYS A 42 -21.30 12.38 -5.20
N TYR A 43 -20.11 12.16 -4.62
CA TYR A 43 -19.62 12.94 -3.48
C TYR A 43 -18.78 14.17 -3.85
N LYS A 44 -18.52 14.39 -5.16
CA LYS A 44 -17.82 15.58 -5.68
C LYS A 44 -16.44 15.78 -5.06
N MET A 45 -15.75 14.70 -4.67
CA MET A 45 -14.40 14.81 -4.16
C MET A 45 -13.46 15.34 -5.26
N PRO A 46 -12.62 16.35 -4.98
CA PRO A 46 -11.60 16.82 -5.92
C PRO A 46 -10.62 15.69 -6.28
N ILE A 47 -10.23 15.62 -7.55
CA ILE A 47 -9.33 14.57 -8.06
C ILE A 47 -7.99 14.57 -7.33
N SER A 48 -7.45 15.75 -6.97
CA SER A 48 -6.23 15.84 -6.16
C SER A 48 -6.36 15.13 -4.80
N LYS A 49 -7.53 15.23 -4.15
CA LYS A 49 -7.80 14.52 -2.89
C LYS A 49 -7.97 13.02 -3.11
N VAL A 50 -8.56 12.59 -4.22
CA VAL A 50 -8.63 11.17 -4.59
C VAL A 50 -7.21 10.61 -4.77
N ILE A 51 -6.33 11.31 -5.49
CA ILE A 51 -4.95 10.87 -5.71
C ILE A 51 -4.19 10.77 -4.37
N SER A 52 -4.33 11.77 -3.50
CA SER A 52 -3.74 11.76 -2.15
C SER A 52 -4.23 10.57 -1.29
N GLN A 53 -5.52 10.20 -1.39
CA GLN A 53 -6.03 8.99 -0.73
C GLN A 53 -5.43 7.70 -1.32
N ILE A 54 -5.21 7.65 -2.64
CA ILE A 54 -4.54 6.50 -3.27
C ILE A 54 -3.06 6.43 -2.87
N PHE A 55 -2.36 7.56 -2.77
CA PHE A 55 -1.00 7.62 -2.22
C PHE A 55 -0.96 7.09 -0.79
N THR A 56 -1.97 7.43 0.01
CA THR A 56 -2.13 6.85 1.35
C THR A 56 -2.33 5.33 1.28
N ALA A 57 -3.21 4.84 0.40
CA ALA A 57 -3.47 3.41 0.23
C ALA A 57 -2.22 2.62 -0.21
N ILE A 58 -1.37 3.20 -1.06
CA ILE A 58 -0.07 2.63 -1.46
C ILE A 58 0.77 2.28 -0.23
N ASN A 59 0.82 3.17 0.77
CA ASN A 59 1.60 2.96 1.99
C ASN A 59 1.05 1.85 2.91
N TYR A 60 -0.16 1.34 2.68
CA TYR A 60 -0.74 0.27 3.51
C TYR A 60 -0.95 -1.04 2.73
N ASN A 61 -0.88 -1.01 1.40
CA ASN A 61 -1.08 -2.17 0.54
C ASN A 61 -0.02 -2.22 -0.57
N TYR A 62 1.24 -2.38 -0.15
CA TYR A 62 2.41 -2.40 -1.05
C TYR A 62 2.32 -3.46 -2.15
N ARG A 63 1.71 -4.62 -1.87
CA ARG A 63 1.53 -5.71 -2.85
C ARG A 63 0.83 -5.23 -4.13
N SER A 64 -0.07 -4.26 -3.99
CA SER A 64 -0.88 -3.71 -5.07
C SER A 64 -0.35 -2.40 -5.65
N PHE A 65 0.88 -2.02 -5.33
CA PHE A 65 1.51 -0.77 -5.81
C PHE A 65 1.31 -0.52 -7.30
N ASN A 66 1.67 -1.50 -8.14
CA ASN A 66 1.52 -1.38 -9.59
C ASN A 66 0.08 -1.16 -10.04
N LEU A 67 -0.89 -1.76 -9.34
CA LEU A 67 -2.31 -1.55 -9.60
C LEU A 67 -2.73 -0.13 -9.23
N TYR A 68 -2.21 0.43 -8.14
CA TYR A 68 -2.46 1.81 -7.74
C TYR A 68 -1.90 2.82 -8.74
N ILE A 69 -0.67 2.63 -9.24
CA ILE A 69 -0.11 3.51 -10.27
C ILE A 69 -0.96 3.47 -11.54
N LYS A 70 -1.36 2.27 -11.97
CA LYS A 70 -2.29 2.10 -13.10
C LYS A 70 -3.63 2.80 -12.84
N LEU A 71 -4.13 2.77 -11.60
CA LEU A 71 -5.41 3.37 -11.21
C LEU A 71 -5.35 4.90 -11.31
N ILE A 72 -4.32 5.50 -10.73
CA ILE A 72 -4.09 6.95 -10.78
C ILE A 72 -3.99 7.40 -12.24
N ASN A 73 -3.20 6.70 -13.06
CA ASN A 73 -3.01 7.05 -14.46
C ASN A 73 -4.31 6.98 -15.26
N GLN A 74 -5.18 6.00 -15.01
CA GLN A 74 -6.49 5.97 -15.64
C GLN A 74 -7.42 7.09 -15.18
N ILE A 75 -7.36 7.49 -13.91
CA ILE A 75 -8.13 8.63 -13.41
C ILE A 75 -7.66 9.92 -14.10
N LEU A 76 -6.34 10.17 -14.11
CA LEU A 76 -5.75 11.36 -14.73
C LEU A 76 -6.11 11.44 -16.23
N LEU A 77 -6.08 10.31 -16.94
CA LEU A 77 -6.50 10.20 -18.33
C LEU A 77 -8.00 10.46 -18.52
N LYS A 78 -8.87 9.83 -17.72
CA LYS A 78 -10.33 9.96 -17.84
C LYS A 78 -10.81 11.41 -17.68
N TYR A 79 -10.15 12.17 -16.82
CA TYR A 79 -10.49 13.57 -16.56
C TYR A 79 -9.59 14.57 -17.28
N SER A 80 -8.70 14.11 -18.17
CA SER A 80 -7.79 14.94 -18.96
C SER A 80 -7.05 15.99 -18.13
N ILE A 81 -6.41 15.56 -17.04
CA ILE A 81 -5.73 16.47 -16.12
C ILE A 81 -4.47 17.04 -16.78
N THR A 82 -4.54 18.29 -17.22
CA THR A 82 -3.44 19.03 -17.85
C THR A 82 -2.86 20.13 -16.95
N SER A 83 -3.56 20.48 -15.87
CA SER A 83 -3.09 21.47 -14.91
C SER A 83 -1.99 20.90 -14.01
N LYS A 84 -0.98 21.72 -13.73
CA LYS A 84 0.12 21.32 -12.84
C LYS A 84 -0.45 20.91 -11.47
N PRO A 85 -0.04 19.74 -10.92
CA PRO A 85 -0.41 19.34 -9.58
C PRO A 85 -0.04 20.41 -8.53
N SER A 86 -0.80 20.48 -7.45
CA SER A 86 -0.48 21.37 -6.33
C SER A 86 0.87 20.99 -5.73
N LYS A 87 1.55 21.96 -5.12
CA LYS A 87 2.83 21.73 -4.43
C LYS A 87 2.72 20.59 -3.41
N ASP A 88 1.68 20.60 -2.59
CA ASP A 88 1.43 19.54 -1.60
C ASP A 88 1.34 18.14 -2.25
N LEU A 89 0.69 18.01 -3.40
CA LEU A 89 0.54 16.73 -4.08
C LEU A 89 1.85 16.27 -4.73
N LEU A 90 2.69 17.22 -5.17
CA LEU A 90 4.03 16.94 -5.66
C LEU A 90 4.94 16.45 -4.52
N GLU A 91 4.87 17.09 -3.35
CA GLU A 91 5.61 16.67 -2.16
C GLU A 91 5.16 15.30 -1.66
N GLU A 92 3.84 15.03 -1.63
CA GLU A 92 3.31 13.69 -1.30
C GLU A 92 3.81 12.63 -2.28
N ALA A 93 3.82 12.92 -3.59
CA ALA A 93 4.33 11.99 -4.59
C ALA A 93 5.83 11.74 -4.43
N GLU A 94 6.63 12.79 -4.23
CA GLU A 94 8.07 12.69 -4.04
C GLU A 94 8.43 11.87 -2.79
N PHE A 95 7.65 12.02 -1.71
CA PHE A 95 7.82 11.26 -0.47
C PHE A 95 7.71 9.74 -0.68
N ILE A 96 6.88 9.30 -1.62
CA ILE A 96 6.74 7.89 -2.03
C ILE A 96 7.44 7.60 -3.36
N HIS A 97 8.38 8.46 -3.78
CA HIS A 97 9.22 8.32 -4.98
C HIS A 97 8.47 8.23 -6.31
N LEU A 98 7.30 8.84 -6.35
CA LEU A 98 6.52 9.01 -7.56
C LEU A 98 6.81 10.36 -8.20
N GLN A 99 6.67 10.40 -9.53
CA GLN A 99 6.91 11.60 -10.32
C GLN A 99 5.73 11.83 -11.26
N PHE A 100 5.31 13.08 -11.36
CA PHE A 100 4.35 13.51 -12.36
C PHE A 100 5.08 13.88 -13.65
N ILE A 101 4.71 13.21 -14.74
CA ILE A 101 5.19 13.51 -16.10
C ILE A 101 4.02 13.80 -17.02
N LEU A 102 4.26 14.54 -18.10
CA LEU A 102 3.27 14.74 -19.15
C LEU A 102 3.44 13.64 -20.21
N ASN A 103 2.33 13.07 -20.65
CA ASN A 103 2.33 12.23 -21.84
C ASN A 103 2.23 13.07 -23.14
N ASP A 104 2.25 12.41 -24.29
CA ASP A 104 2.18 13.05 -25.62
C ASP A 104 0.93 13.93 -25.82
N ASN A 105 -0.14 13.66 -25.07
CA ASN A 105 -1.39 14.42 -25.11
C ASN A 105 -1.45 15.55 -24.08
N ASN A 106 -0.32 15.90 -23.44
CA ASN A 106 -0.21 16.87 -22.35
C ASN A 106 -1.09 16.55 -21.13
N VAL A 107 -1.40 15.28 -20.90
CA VAL A 107 -2.08 14.80 -19.69
C VAL A 107 -1.04 14.29 -18.70
N TYR A 108 -1.18 14.68 -17.44
CA TYR A 108 -0.30 14.20 -16.39
C TYR A 108 -0.48 12.69 -16.16
N GLN A 109 0.65 12.01 -15.93
CA GLN A 109 0.74 10.63 -15.51
C GLN A 109 1.75 10.53 -14.37
N ILE A 110 1.55 9.51 -13.54
CA ILE A 110 2.50 9.09 -12.52
C ILE A 110 3.42 8.04 -13.13
N THR A 111 4.71 8.25 -12.92
CA THR A 111 5.78 7.28 -13.12
C THR A 111 6.62 7.16 -11.87
N TYR A 112 7.47 6.15 -11.83
CA TYR A 112 8.39 5.93 -10.74
C TYR A 112 9.68 5.30 -11.26
N ASP A 113 10.77 5.51 -10.53
CA ASP A 113 12.05 4.86 -10.81
C ASP A 113 12.18 3.66 -9.87
N GLU A 114 12.15 2.46 -10.44
CA GLU A 114 12.32 1.20 -9.71
C GLU A 114 13.57 1.18 -8.83
N ASN A 115 14.63 1.92 -9.20
CA ASN A 115 15.88 1.97 -8.46
C ASN A 115 15.89 2.97 -7.30
N LYS A 116 14.95 3.92 -7.28
CA LYS A 116 14.88 5.00 -6.29
C LYS A 116 13.68 4.89 -5.36
N LEU A 117 12.75 4.02 -5.66
CA LEU A 117 11.64 3.74 -4.78
C LEU A 117 12.19 3.37 -3.39
N PHE A 118 11.73 4.04 -2.31
CA PHE A 118 11.70 3.49 -0.94
C PHE A 118 10.69 2.34 -0.83
N PHE A 119 10.36 1.68 -1.96
CA PHE A 119 10.26 0.24 -1.80
C PHE A 119 11.55 -0.18 -1.13
N PRO A 120 11.51 -1.12 -0.20
CA PRO A 120 12.72 -1.89 -0.06
C PRO A 120 13.14 -2.27 -1.47
N LYS A 121 14.38 -1.92 -1.88
CA LYS A 121 15.04 -2.74 -2.91
C LYS A 121 14.62 -4.15 -2.56
N ARG A 122 14.13 -4.94 -3.52
CA ARG A 122 13.76 -6.34 -3.28
C ARG A 122 15.00 -7.12 -2.82
N GLU A 123 15.48 -6.75 -1.64
CA GLU A 123 16.34 -7.43 -0.75
C GLU A 123 15.47 -8.57 -0.30
N GLU A 124 16.07 -9.74 -0.38
CA GLU A 124 15.39 -11.01 -0.23
C GLU A 124 14.43 -11.01 0.97
N ILE A 125 14.80 -10.32 2.05
CA ILE A 125 14.00 -10.25 3.27
C ILE A 125 12.68 -9.51 3.12
N HIS A 126 12.60 -8.36 2.45
CA HIS A 126 11.31 -7.66 2.31
C HIS A 126 10.34 -8.43 1.44
N ASP A 127 10.81 -9.04 0.35
CA ASP A 127 9.98 -9.90 -0.49
C ASP A 127 9.48 -11.12 0.29
N ILE A 128 10.32 -11.69 1.16
CA ILE A 128 9.91 -12.78 2.06
C ILE A 128 8.71 -12.37 2.93
N PHE A 129 8.77 -11.21 3.59
CA PHE A 129 7.66 -10.72 4.41
C PHE A 129 6.46 -10.32 3.56
N ILE A 130 6.69 -9.55 2.49
CA ILE A 130 5.63 -9.11 1.59
C ILE A 130 4.90 -10.32 1.01
N ASP A 131 5.55 -11.39 0.60
CA ASP A 131 4.89 -12.55 -0.01
C ASP A 131 4.45 -13.60 1.02
N ASP A 132 4.78 -13.43 2.30
CA ASP A 132 4.61 -14.43 3.37
C ASP A 132 5.26 -15.78 3.00
N ASP A 133 6.43 -15.72 2.35
CA ASP A 133 7.19 -16.89 1.87
C ASP A 133 7.93 -17.55 3.05
N ILE A 134 7.19 -18.39 3.78
CA ILE A 134 7.67 -19.06 4.98
C ILE A 134 8.92 -19.92 4.73
N ASP A 135 9.07 -20.50 3.54
CA ASP A 135 10.17 -21.41 3.25
C ASP A 135 11.46 -20.65 2.99
N LYS A 136 11.39 -19.55 2.23
CA LYS A 136 12.53 -18.62 2.13
C LYS A 136 12.84 -17.98 3.48
N PHE A 137 11.84 -17.61 4.27
CA PHE A 137 12.06 -17.08 5.62
C PHE A 137 12.85 -18.06 6.50
N LYS A 138 12.43 -19.33 6.53
CA LYS A 138 13.14 -20.38 7.28
C LYS A 138 14.60 -20.52 6.83
N ASN A 139 14.86 -20.47 5.53
CA ASN A 139 16.22 -20.53 5.01
C ASN A 139 17.04 -19.30 5.39
N TYR A 140 16.43 -18.11 5.33
CA TYR A 140 17.08 -16.85 5.70
C TYR A 140 17.55 -16.86 7.17
N ILE A 141 16.68 -17.30 8.09
CA ILE A 141 16.99 -17.30 9.53
C ILE A 141 18.03 -18.37 9.95
N ILE A 142 18.43 -19.27 9.06
CA ILE A 142 19.56 -20.20 9.31
C ILE A 142 20.87 -19.41 9.36
N HIS A 143 20.99 -18.38 8.53
CA HIS A 143 22.21 -17.59 8.36
C HIS A 143 22.16 -16.25 9.08
N THR A 144 20.97 -15.74 9.36
CA THR A 144 20.76 -14.44 10.01
C THR A 144 19.90 -14.62 11.26
N PRO A 145 20.40 -14.28 12.46
CA PRO A 145 19.59 -14.31 13.68
C PRO A 145 18.33 -13.46 13.53
N VAL A 146 17.19 -13.99 14.00
CA VAL A 146 15.89 -13.30 13.93
C VAL A 146 15.93 -11.90 14.54
N ASP A 147 16.66 -11.73 15.64
CA ASP A 147 16.74 -10.47 16.39
C ASP A 147 17.54 -9.38 15.64
N GLU A 148 18.28 -9.77 14.59
CA GLU A 148 19.04 -8.86 13.73
C GLU A 148 18.25 -8.44 12.47
N ILE A 149 17.07 -9.04 12.25
CA ILE A 149 16.22 -8.70 11.11
C ILE A 149 15.54 -7.36 11.38
N GLN A 150 15.92 -6.36 10.58
CA GLN A 150 15.31 -5.04 10.57
C GLN A 150 14.84 -4.70 9.16
N LEU A 151 13.55 -4.37 9.04
CA LEU A 151 12.95 -3.93 7.80
C LEU A 151 12.67 -2.44 7.90
N VAL A 152 13.41 -1.66 7.13
CA VAL A 152 13.10 -0.25 6.94
C VAL A 152 11.95 -0.16 5.94
N ILE A 153 10.85 0.43 6.39
CA ILE A 153 9.71 0.87 5.56
C ILE A 153 9.59 2.38 5.70
N HIS A 154 8.67 3.03 4.97
CA HIS A 154 8.55 4.49 4.88
C HIS A 154 8.53 5.20 6.26
N GLY A 155 9.71 5.62 6.74
CA GLY A 155 9.90 6.30 8.02
C GLY A 155 9.84 5.42 9.28
N PHE A 156 9.78 4.08 9.15
CA PHE A 156 9.76 3.16 10.28
C PHE A 156 10.79 2.05 10.12
N ASP A 157 11.51 1.77 11.19
CA ASP A 157 12.34 0.58 11.33
C ASP A 157 11.51 -0.46 12.08
N LEU A 158 11.15 -1.55 11.39
CA LEU A 158 10.38 -2.64 11.96
C LEU A 158 11.27 -3.83 12.28
N ASP A 159 11.12 -4.40 13.46
CA ASP A 159 11.62 -5.74 13.73
C ASP A 159 10.81 -6.80 12.94
N ALA A 160 11.30 -8.04 12.91
CA ALA A 160 10.65 -9.13 12.19
C ALA A 160 9.19 -9.40 12.62
N GLN A 161 8.84 -9.21 13.89
CA GLN A 161 7.48 -9.44 14.38
C GLN A 161 6.56 -8.29 13.95
N GLN A 162 7.05 -7.06 14.06
CA GLN A 162 6.34 -5.87 13.61
C GLN A 162 6.15 -5.90 12.09
N ALA A 163 7.17 -6.29 11.33
CA ALA A 163 7.09 -6.43 9.89
C ALA A 163 6.07 -7.50 9.47
N SER A 164 6.07 -8.67 10.10
CA SER A 164 5.06 -9.70 9.79
C SER A 164 3.64 -9.26 10.14
N ALA A 165 3.43 -8.52 11.24
CA ALA A 165 2.13 -7.93 11.55
C ALA A 165 1.73 -6.84 10.54
N TYR A 166 2.68 -6.01 10.12
CA TYR A 166 2.47 -4.91 9.19
C TYR A 166 2.09 -5.38 7.79
N PHE A 167 2.82 -6.36 7.25
CA PHE A 167 2.55 -6.93 5.92
C PHE A 167 1.46 -8.02 5.92
N GLY A 168 0.93 -8.38 7.09
CA GLY A 168 -0.05 -9.47 7.23
C GLY A 168 0.54 -10.85 6.90
N SER A 169 1.83 -11.05 7.15
CA SER A 169 2.58 -12.30 6.92
C SER A 169 2.27 -13.30 8.02
N VAL A 170 1.07 -13.90 7.98
CA VAL A 170 0.55 -14.74 9.06
C VAL A 170 1.44 -15.95 9.31
N ASN A 171 1.96 -16.58 8.25
CA ASN A 171 2.77 -17.78 8.39
C ASN A 171 4.12 -17.47 9.06
N ILE A 172 4.75 -16.36 8.67
CA ILE A 172 5.98 -15.89 9.32
C ILE A 172 5.70 -15.45 10.77
N PHE A 173 4.60 -14.74 11.04
CA PHE A 173 4.21 -14.32 12.38
C PHE A 173 4.04 -15.52 13.33
N LEU A 174 3.43 -16.60 12.85
CA LEU A 174 3.22 -17.83 13.64
C LEU A 174 4.52 -18.50 14.07
N ILE A 175 5.61 -18.38 13.31
CA ILE A 175 6.93 -18.88 13.73
C ILE A 175 7.37 -18.22 15.03
N PHE A 176 7.21 -16.90 15.16
CA PHE A 176 7.57 -16.19 16.38
C PHE A 176 6.68 -16.58 17.54
N PHE A 177 5.38 -16.75 17.32
CA PHE A 177 4.45 -17.18 18.36
C PHE A 177 4.82 -18.57 18.92
N ILE A 178 5.20 -19.51 18.05
CA ILE A 178 5.66 -20.85 18.46
C ILE A 178 7.00 -20.79 19.21
N GLN A 179 7.93 -19.93 18.79
CA GLN A 179 9.21 -19.77 19.51
C GLN A 179 9.03 -19.16 20.91
N ILE A 180 8.14 -18.17 21.06
CA ILE A 180 7.85 -17.52 22.35
C ILE A 180 7.20 -18.52 23.32
N THR A 181 6.23 -19.31 22.84
CA THR A 181 5.56 -20.33 23.65
C THR A 181 6.52 -21.44 24.09
N ARG A 182 7.44 -21.87 23.21
CA ARG A 182 8.51 -22.82 23.56
C ARG A 182 9.49 -22.26 24.61
N LYS A 183 9.97 -21.02 24.47
CA LYS A 183 10.87 -20.38 25.45
C LYS A 183 10.24 -20.22 26.83
N LYS A 184 8.91 -20.00 26.92
CA LYS A 184 8.19 -19.97 28.20
C LYS A 184 8.06 -21.35 28.85
N TYR A 185 7.87 -22.40 28.05
CA TYR A 185 7.76 -23.77 28.55
C TYR A 185 9.06 -24.27 29.21
N TYR A 186 10.22 -23.90 28.67
CA TYR A 186 11.54 -24.26 29.23
C TYR A 186 12.01 -23.38 30.40
N LYS A 187 11.30 -22.29 30.74
CA LYS A 187 11.59 -21.47 31.94
C LYS A 187 10.75 -21.86 33.16
N LEU A 188 9.80 -22.78 32.99
CA LEU A 188 8.89 -23.26 34.04
C LEU A 188 9.24 -24.67 34.54
N HIS A 189 10.35 -25.23 34.05
CA HIS A 189 10.99 -26.47 34.49
C HIS A 189 12.45 -26.19 34.82
#